data_AF-A0A9X3A8V7-F1
#
_entry.id   AF-A0A9X3A8V7-F1
#
_cell.length_a   1.000
_cell.length_b   1.000
_cell.length_c   1.000
_cell.angle_alpha   90.00
_cell.angle_beta   90.00
_cell.angle_gamma   90.00
#
_symmetry.space_group_name_H-M   'P 1'
#
loop_
_entity.id
_entity.type
_entity.pdbx_description
1 polymer ?
#
loop_
_entity_poly.entity_id
_entity_poly.type
_entity_poly.pdbx_seq_one_letter_code
_entity_poly.pdbx_strand_id
1 'polypeptide(L)'
;MATIGEHETAVAQDELADSAQTLVDSAANQEDSADRRTRLSADRTMLAAERTYAAWMRTGLASLAAGVGARKLLAGLVPDWLGLSTALVLIVFAEFCFGAGIWREIAGKSLRPDPDTDRLPTWLPVLFNAFMLVVGAAVLVGVAAS
;
A
#
# COMPACT_ATOMS: atom_id res chain seq x y z
N MET A 1 9.56 71.79 -11.58
CA MET A 1 9.46 71.13 -10.25
C MET A 1 8.22 70.23 -10.14
N ALA A 2 7.11 70.50 -10.85
CA ALA A 2 5.93 69.62 -10.88
C ALA A 2 6.11 68.30 -11.65
N THR A 3 6.89 68.28 -12.73
CA THR A 3 7.06 67.12 -13.63
C THR A 3 7.98 66.01 -13.10
N ILE A 4 8.85 66.31 -12.12
CA ILE A 4 9.77 65.32 -11.53
C ILE A 4 9.00 64.39 -10.57
N GLY A 5 8.08 64.93 -9.78
CA GLY A 5 7.28 64.15 -8.84
C GLY A 5 6.32 63.18 -9.53
N GLU A 6 5.73 63.56 -10.67
CA GLU A 6 4.87 62.65 -11.45
C GLU A 6 5.67 61.46 -12.03
N HIS A 7 6.89 61.70 -12.51
CA HIS A 7 7.78 60.65 -12.98
C HIS A 7 8.23 59.69 -11.86
N GLU A 8 8.56 60.21 -10.68
CA GLU A 8 8.90 59.37 -9.51
C GLU A 8 7.71 58.49 -9.07
N THR A 9 6.48 59.03 -9.10
CA THR A 9 5.29 58.24 -8.77
C THR A 9 4.99 57.14 -9.79
N ALA A 10 5.21 57.41 -11.09
CA ALA A 10 5.00 56.42 -12.13
C ALA A 10 6.03 55.27 -12.04
N VAL A 11 7.29 55.59 -11.76
CA VAL A 11 8.36 54.59 -11.55
C VAL A 11 8.08 53.75 -10.30
N ALA A 12 7.66 54.38 -9.20
CA ALA A 12 7.30 53.66 -7.98
C ALA A 12 6.09 52.72 -8.20
N GLN A 13 5.11 53.12 -9.03
CA GLN A 13 3.97 52.26 -9.38
C GLN A 13 4.38 51.06 -10.23
N ASP A 14 5.29 51.25 -11.18
CA ASP A 14 5.82 50.18 -12.03
C ASP A 14 6.61 49.14 -11.22
N GLU A 15 7.48 49.60 -10.30
CA GLU A 15 8.24 48.74 -9.39
C GLU A 15 7.34 47.94 -8.44
N LEU A 16 6.26 48.56 -7.95
CA LEU A 16 5.25 47.87 -7.14
C LEU A 16 4.49 46.81 -7.95
N ALA A 17 4.18 47.08 -9.22
CA ALA A 17 3.53 46.11 -10.11
C ALA A 17 4.43 44.91 -10.40
N ASP A 18 5.72 45.13 -10.68
CA ASP A 18 6.71 44.07 -10.91
C ASP A 18 6.94 43.21 -9.66
N SER A 19 7.02 43.85 -8.49
CA SER A 19 7.10 43.17 -7.20
C SER A 19 5.87 42.30 -6.93
N ALA A 20 4.67 42.81 -7.23
CA ALA A 20 3.43 42.06 -7.07
C ALA A 20 3.39 40.83 -7.99
N GLN A 21 3.82 40.98 -9.25
CA GLN A 21 3.88 39.86 -10.20
C GLN A 21 4.89 38.79 -9.73
N THR A 22 6.07 39.21 -9.26
CA THR A 22 7.09 38.30 -8.72
C THR A 22 6.58 37.51 -7.51
N LEU A 23 5.78 38.14 -6.64
CA LEU A 23 5.14 37.46 -5.50
C LEU A 23 4.10 36.44 -5.95
N VAL A 24 3.28 36.78 -6.96
CA VAL A 24 2.30 35.85 -7.55
C VAL A 24 2.99 34.64 -8.15
N ASP A 25 4.03 34.85 -8.97
CA ASP A 25 4.79 33.77 -9.60
C ASP A 25 5.50 32.91 -8.55
N SER A 26 6.04 33.53 -7.50
CA SER A 26 6.67 32.82 -6.37
C SER A 26 5.66 32.03 -5.54
N ALA A 27 4.43 32.53 -5.38
CA ALA A 27 3.35 31.82 -4.70
C ALA A 27 2.90 30.62 -5.52
N ALA A 28 2.67 30.80 -6.82
CA ALA A 28 2.30 29.70 -7.74
C ALA A 28 3.36 28.59 -7.78
N ASN A 29 4.65 28.96 -7.84
CA ASN A 29 5.76 28.00 -7.77
C ASN A 29 5.85 27.27 -6.43
N GLN A 30 5.50 27.94 -5.32
CA GLN A 30 5.44 27.32 -3.99
C GLN A 30 4.28 26.33 -3.88
N GLU A 31 3.11 26.66 -4.42
CA GLU A 31 1.94 25.76 -4.44
C GLU A 31 2.24 24.50 -5.26
N ASP A 32 2.76 24.61 -6.48
CA ASP A 32 3.13 23.43 -7.29
C ASP A 32 4.21 22.57 -6.60
N SER A 33 5.20 23.22 -5.99
CA SER A 33 6.23 22.54 -5.20
C SER A 33 5.64 21.79 -4.00
N ALA A 34 4.65 22.38 -3.32
CA ALA A 34 3.97 21.76 -2.19
C ALA A 34 3.14 20.55 -2.64
N ASP A 35 2.36 20.68 -3.72
CA ASP A 35 1.57 19.60 -4.30
C ASP A 35 2.43 18.43 -4.76
N ARG A 36 3.56 18.71 -5.40
CA ARG A 36 4.53 17.67 -5.80
C ARG A 36 5.09 16.93 -4.59
N ARG A 37 5.41 17.61 -3.48
CA ARG A 37 5.88 16.96 -2.25
C ARG A 37 4.79 16.11 -1.61
N THR A 38 3.54 16.56 -1.64
CA THR A 38 2.38 15.81 -1.12
C THR A 38 2.18 14.52 -1.90
N ARG A 39 2.17 14.59 -3.24
CA ARG A 39 2.07 13.41 -4.12
C ARG A 39 3.22 12.43 -3.89
N LEU A 40 4.46 12.91 -3.89
CA LEU A 40 5.62 12.07 -3.67
C LEU A 40 5.61 11.39 -2.28
N SER A 41 5.05 12.05 -1.27
CA SER A 41 4.88 11.47 0.06
C SER A 41 3.81 10.36 0.03
N ALA A 42 2.70 10.57 -0.67
CA ALA A 42 1.67 9.55 -0.86
C ALA A 42 2.22 8.31 -1.59
N ASP A 43 2.96 8.48 -2.68
CA ASP A 43 3.56 7.37 -3.43
C ASP A 43 4.50 6.52 -2.55
N ARG A 44 5.32 7.15 -1.69
CA ARG A 44 6.19 6.43 -0.75
C ARG A 44 5.40 5.58 0.25
N THR A 45 4.29 6.09 0.77
CA THR A 45 3.42 5.32 1.68
C THR A 45 2.77 4.15 0.95
N MET A 46 2.43 4.31 -0.32
CA MET A 46 1.86 3.25 -1.14
C MET A 46 2.88 2.14 -1.43
N LEU A 47 4.08 2.49 -1.88
CA LEU A 47 5.15 1.51 -2.14
C LEU A 47 5.54 0.73 -0.86
N ALA A 48 5.51 1.38 0.30
CA ALA A 48 5.70 0.71 1.58
C ALA A 48 4.57 -0.30 1.88
N ALA A 49 3.33 0.06 1.55
CA ALA A 49 2.18 -0.84 1.69
C ALA A 49 2.23 -2.03 0.72
N GLU A 50 2.70 -1.84 -0.51
CA GLU A 50 2.87 -2.93 -1.48
C GLU A 50 3.95 -3.93 -1.02
N ARG A 51 5.07 -3.43 -0.48
CA ARG A 51 6.13 -4.30 0.07
C ARG A 51 5.65 -5.13 1.25
N THR A 52 4.88 -4.54 2.16
CA THR A 52 4.30 -5.30 3.27
C THR A 52 3.33 -6.35 2.75
N TYR A 53 2.46 -6.02 1.78
CA TYR A 53 1.59 -7.00 1.14
C TYR A 53 2.36 -8.14 0.47
N ALA A 54 3.40 -7.85 -0.31
CA ALA A 54 4.22 -8.88 -0.94
C ALA A 54 4.92 -9.78 0.10
N ALA A 55 5.29 -9.22 1.25
CA ALA A 55 5.82 -10.00 2.36
C ALA A 55 4.77 -10.94 2.96
N TRP A 56 3.56 -10.45 3.25
CA TRP A 56 2.43 -11.26 3.74
C TRP A 56 2.10 -12.41 2.80
N MET A 57 2.03 -12.12 1.49
CA MET A 57 1.77 -13.09 0.44
C MET A 57 2.81 -14.21 0.43
N ARG A 58 4.09 -13.85 0.42
CA ARG A 58 5.21 -14.79 0.40
C ARG A 58 5.20 -15.70 1.64
N THR A 59 4.99 -15.13 2.83
CA THR A 59 4.94 -15.93 4.06
C THR A 59 3.71 -16.83 4.12
N GLY A 60 2.55 -16.36 3.64
CA GLY A 60 1.34 -17.16 3.55
C GLY A 60 1.49 -18.36 2.60
N LEU A 61 1.99 -18.14 1.38
CA LEU A 61 2.26 -19.20 0.40
C LEU A 61 3.26 -20.25 0.92
N ALA A 62 4.37 -19.80 1.53
CA ALA A 62 5.36 -20.71 2.11
C ALA A 62 4.78 -21.54 3.26
N SER A 63 3.98 -20.90 4.13
CA SER A 63 3.33 -21.57 5.25
C SER A 63 2.29 -22.58 4.79
N LEU A 64 1.47 -22.25 3.78
CA LEU A 64 0.49 -23.17 3.20
C LEU A 64 1.18 -24.40 2.59
N ALA A 65 2.21 -24.19 1.77
CA ALA A 65 2.97 -25.28 1.16
C ALA A 65 3.62 -26.19 2.21
N ALA A 66 4.21 -25.61 3.26
CA ALA A 66 4.77 -26.35 4.37
C ALA A 66 3.69 -27.14 5.14
N GLY A 67 2.53 -26.52 5.41
CA GLY A 67 1.41 -27.14 6.12
C GLY A 67 0.84 -28.36 5.40
N VAL A 68 0.67 -28.28 4.07
CA VAL A 68 0.23 -29.41 3.23
C VAL A 68 1.20 -30.60 3.32
N GLY A 69 2.51 -30.33 3.35
CA GLY A 69 3.53 -31.36 3.41
C GLY A 69 3.82 -31.89 4.82
N ALA A 70 3.52 -31.10 5.86
CA ALA A 70 4.01 -31.33 7.22
C ALA A 70 3.65 -32.71 7.76
N ARG A 71 2.38 -33.13 7.65
CA ARG A 71 1.95 -34.42 8.22
C ARG A 71 2.59 -35.63 7.56
N LYS A 72 2.79 -35.59 6.23
CA LYS A 72 3.48 -36.67 5.51
C LYS A 72 4.98 -36.68 5.78
N LEU A 73 5.60 -35.50 5.86
CA LEU A 73 7.02 -35.38 6.17
C LEU A 73 7.36 -35.86 7.59
N LEU A 74 6.45 -35.61 8.54
CA LEU A 74 6.63 -35.92 9.95
C LEU A 74 6.14 -37.33 10.34
N ALA A 75 5.47 -38.04 9.41
CA ALA A 75 4.98 -39.39 9.65
C ALA A 75 6.12 -40.34 10.03
N GLY A 76 5.98 -41.05 11.15
CA GLY A 76 6.99 -41.97 11.67
C GLY A 76 8.20 -41.31 12.36
N LEU A 77 8.29 -39.97 12.36
CA LEU A 77 9.35 -39.23 13.08
C LEU A 77 8.87 -38.68 14.43
N VAL A 78 7.59 -38.28 14.50
CA VAL A 78 6.96 -37.71 15.70
C VAL A 78 5.58 -38.34 15.90
N PRO A 79 4.99 -38.24 17.10
CA PRO A 79 3.61 -38.64 17.32
C PRO A 79 2.64 -37.96 16.33
N ASP A 80 1.64 -38.70 15.85
CA ASP A 80 0.74 -38.23 14.79
C ASP A 80 0.02 -36.92 15.12
N TRP A 81 -0.31 -36.70 16.39
CA TRP A 81 -0.96 -35.46 16.86
C TRP A 81 -0.06 -34.23 16.70
N LEU A 82 1.27 -34.38 16.80
CA LEU A 82 2.25 -33.31 16.56
C LEU A 82 2.36 -32.97 15.07
N GLY A 83 2.32 -33.99 14.21
CA GLY A 83 2.28 -33.79 12.77
C GLY A 83 1.01 -33.06 12.32
N LEU A 84 -0.14 -33.45 12.87
CA LEU A 84 -1.41 -32.78 12.63
C LEU A 84 -1.41 -31.34 13.15
N SER A 85 -0.96 -31.10 14.39
CA SER A 85 -0.95 -29.75 14.96
C SER A 85 -0.05 -28.79 14.18
N THR A 86 1.11 -29.28 13.71
CA THR A 86 2.03 -28.49 12.87
C THR A 86 1.37 -28.10 11.55
N ALA A 87 0.69 -29.05 10.88
CA ALA A 87 -0.04 -28.77 9.66
C ALA A 87 -1.15 -27.73 9.88
N LEU A 88 -1.96 -27.88 10.93
CA LEU A 88 -3.04 -26.96 11.26
C LEU A 88 -2.54 -25.55 11.53
N VAL A 89 -1.51 -25.39 12.36
CA VAL A 89 -0.95 -24.07 12.71
C VAL A 89 -0.41 -23.36 11.46
N LEU A 90 0.27 -24.07 10.57
CA LEU A 90 0.79 -23.50 9.33
C LEU A 90 -0.33 -23.10 8.37
N ILE A 91 -1.34 -23.94 8.18
CA ILE A 91 -2.46 -23.62 7.28
C ILE A 91 -3.28 -22.43 7.82
N VAL A 92 -3.57 -22.40 9.12
CA VAL A 92 -4.27 -21.28 9.75
C VAL A 92 -3.45 -19.98 9.66
N PHE A 93 -2.13 -20.05 9.85
CA PHE A 93 -1.27 -18.89 9.67
C PHE A 93 -1.27 -18.39 8.21
N ALA A 94 -1.33 -19.29 7.24
CA ALA A 94 -1.49 -18.91 5.83
C ALA A 94 -2.82 -18.21 5.57
N GLU A 95 -3.94 -18.73 6.10
CA GLU A 95 -5.25 -18.09 6.00
C GLU A 95 -5.25 -16.69 6.63
N PHE A 96 -4.62 -16.54 7.79
CA PHE A 96 -4.43 -15.23 8.42
C PHE A 96 -3.69 -14.27 7.49
N CYS A 97 -2.61 -14.71 6.83
CA CYS A 97 -1.86 -13.88 5.89
C CYS A 97 -2.72 -13.40 4.71
N PHE A 98 -3.53 -14.29 4.12
CA PHE A 98 -4.42 -13.93 3.00
C PHE A 98 -5.59 -13.04 3.45
N GLY A 99 -6.15 -13.31 4.63
CA GLY A 99 -7.20 -12.49 5.25
C GLY A 99 -6.72 -11.07 5.56
N ALA A 100 -5.50 -10.92 6.09
CA ALA A 100 -4.87 -9.62 6.31
C ALA A 100 -4.69 -8.84 5.00
N GLY A 101 -4.39 -9.54 3.90
CA GLY A 101 -4.33 -8.97 2.55
C GLY A 101 -5.66 -8.34 2.12
N ILE A 102 -6.77 -9.06 2.31
CA ILE A 102 -8.12 -8.56 1.99
C ILE A 102 -8.52 -7.39 2.90
N TRP A 103 -8.29 -7.53 4.21
CA TRP A 103 -8.62 -6.49 5.19
C TRP A 103 -7.98 -5.15 4.81
N ARG A 104 -6.71 -5.17 4.38
CA ARG A 104 -5.98 -3.98 3.94
C ARG A 104 -6.63 -3.32 2.71
N GLU A 105 -7.06 -4.09 1.72
CA GLU A 105 -7.68 -3.54 0.50
C GLU A 105 -9.06 -2.93 0.77
N ILE A 106 -9.79 -3.41 1.78
CA ILE A 106 -11.08 -2.86 2.18
C ILE A 106 -10.87 -1.61 3.06
N ALA A 107 -10.01 -1.69 4.08
CA ALA A 107 -9.77 -0.60 5.03
C ALA A 107 -8.99 0.58 4.41
N GLY A 108 -8.15 0.33 3.40
CA GLY A 108 -7.27 1.35 2.79
C GLY A 108 -7.94 2.31 1.81
N LYS A 109 -9.22 2.12 1.46
CA LYS A 109 -9.93 2.92 0.43
C LYS A 109 -10.34 4.33 0.89
N SER A 110 -10.42 4.58 2.20
CA SER A 110 -11.05 5.80 2.75
C SER A 110 -10.12 7.03 2.87
N LEU A 111 -8.79 6.85 2.76
CA LEU A 111 -7.82 7.83 3.28
C LEU A 111 -6.80 8.37 2.25
N ARG A 112 -6.98 8.16 0.95
CA ARG A 112 -5.91 8.41 -0.04
C ARG A 112 -6.31 9.43 -1.11
N PRO A 113 -5.65 10.60 -1.16
CA PRO A 113 -5.64 11.48 -2.33
C PRO A 113 -5.16 10.70 -3.56
N ASP A 114 -5.71 11.01 -4.74
CA ASP A 114 -5.44 10.26 -5.98
C ASP A 114 -3.94 10.32 -6.35
N PRO A 115 -3.24 9.18 -6.42
CA PRO A 115 -1.86 9.12 -6.88
C PRO A 115 -1.81 9.06 -8.42
N ASP A 116 -0.82 9.74 -9.01
CA ASP A 116 -0.51 9.73 -10.46
C ASP A 116 0.09 8.39 -10.95
N THR A 117 0.30 7.42 -10.06
CA THR A 117 0.90 6.12 -10.40
C THR A 117 -0.18 5.11 -10.81
N ASP A 118 0.00 4.46 -11.96
CA ASP A 118 -0.87 3.39 -12.45
C ASP A 118 -1.04 2.30 -11.38
N ARG A 119 -2.24 2.23 -10.80
CA ARG A 119 -2.56 1.26 -9.75
C ARG A 119 -2.83 -0.09 -10.38
N LEU A 120 -2.26 -1.15 -9.78
CA LEU A 120 -2.81 -2.49 -9.98
C LEU A 120 -4.30 -2.45 -9.63
N PRO A 121 -5.18 -2.95 -10.52
CA PRO A 121 -6.60 -2.79 -10.32
C PRO A 121 -7.01 -3.54 -9.04
N THR A 122 -7.66 -2.83 -8.12
CA THR A 122 -7.90 -3.28 -6.74
C THR A 122 -8.64 -4.62 -6.65
N TRP A 123 -9.36 -5.03 -7.70
CA TRP A 123 -10.03 -6.32 -7.75
C TRP A 123 -9.06 -7.51 -7.82
N LEU A 124 -7.88 -7.33 -8.43
CA LEU A 124 -6.92 -8.41 -8.65
C LEU A 124 -6.36 -9.00 -7.33
N PRO A 125 -5.80 -8.19 -6.39
CA PRO A 125 -5.34 -8.73 -5.11
C PRO A 125 -6.48 -9.29 -4.26
N VAL A 126 -7.67 -8.67 -4.31
CA VAL A 126 -8.85 -9.18 -3.57
C VAL A 126 -9.26 -10.56 -4.08
N LEU A 127 -9.37 -10.72 -5.40
CA LEU A 127 -9.74 -11.99 -6.03
C LEU A 127 -8.69 -13.08 -5.76
N PHE A 128 -7.41 -12.74 -5.87
CA PHE A 128 -6.33 -13.68 -5.57
C PHE A 128 -6.39 -14.19 -4.12
N ASN A 129 -6.50 -13.28 -3.13
CA ASN A 129 -6.54 -13.68 -1.73
C ASN A 129 -7.83 -14.44 -1.40
N ALA A 130 -8.97 -14.04 -1.95
CA ALA A 130 -10.23 -14.75 -1.77
C ALA A 130 -10.14 -16.18 -2.32
N PHE A 131 -9.54 -16.35 -3.50
CA PHE A 131 -9.28 -17.67 -4.07
C PHE A 131 -8.36 -18.50 -3.17
N MET A 132 -7.27 -17.93 -2.65
CA MET A 132 -6.37 -18.61 -1.73
C MET A 132 -7.02 -18.98 -0.40
N LEU A 133 -7.94 -18.17 0.13
CA LEU A 133 -8.71 -18.53 1.32
C LEU A 133 -9.59 -19.76 1.07
N VAL A 134 -10.25 -19.84 -0.09
CA VAL A 134 -11.05 -21.02 -0.45
C VAL A 134 -10.17 -22.27 -0.58
N VAL A 135 -9.02 -22.15 -1.23
CA VAL A 135 -8.06 -23.25 -1.36
C VAL A 135 -7.53 -23.66 0.02
N GLY A 136 -7.13 -22.70 0.86
CA GLY A 136 -6.65 -22.93 2.23
C GLY A 136 -7.68 -23.65 3.08
N ALA A 137 -8.94 -23.19 3.05
CA ALA A 137 -10.03 -23.81 3.80
C ALA A 137 -10.31 -25.25 3.32
N ALA A 138 -10.28 -25.49 2.01
CA ALA A 138 -10.44 -26.84 1.47
C ALA A 138 -9.30 -27.77 1.91
N VAL A 139 -8.06 -27.28 1.90
CA VAL A 139 -6.89 -28.00 2.43
C VAL A 139 -7.04 -28.27 3.93
N LEU A 140 -7.45 -27.27 4.70
CA LEU A 140 -7.63 -27.38 6.15
C LEU A 140 -8.65 -28.47 6.50
N VAL A 141 -9.81 -28.45 5.83
CA VAL A 141 -10.85 -29.49 5.99
C VAL A 141 -10.30 -30.85 5.58
N GLY A 142 -9.58 -30.95 4.47
CA GLY A 142 -8.97 -32.20 4.02
C GLY A 142 -7.99 -32.79 5.03
N VAL A 143 -7.12 -31.95 5.61
CA VAL A 143 -6.14 -32.35 6.62
C VAL A 143 -6.81 -32.72 7.95
N ALA A 144 -7.88 -32.02 8.34
CA ALA A 144 -8.62 -32.31 9.57
C ALA A 144 -9.47 -33.59 9.46
N ALA A 145 -9.94 -33.93 8.26
CA ALA A 145 -10.74 -35.13 8.00
C ALA A 145 -9.91 -36.40 7.75
N SER A 146 -8.60 -36.25 7.51
CA SER A 146 -7.63 -37.34 7.28
C SER A 146 -6.93 -37.82 8.54
#